data_AF-A0A957T487-F1
#
_entry.id   AF-A0A957T487-F1
#
_cell.length_a   1.000
_cell.length_b   1.000
_cell.length_c   1.000
_cell.angle_alpha   90.00
_cell.angle_beta   90.00
_cell.angle_gamma   90.00
#
_symmetry.space_group_name_H-M   'P 1'
#
loop_
_entity.id
_entity.type
_entity.pdbx_description
1 polymer ?
#
loop_
_entity_poly.entity_id
_entity_poly.type
_entity_poly.pdbx_seq_one_letter_code
_entity_poly.pdbx_strand_id
1 'polypeptide(L)'
;MIAVPLFFIAPQDQRQTILIGIGALIIVTQILIMWGNRGMVAPLTLAQRAFLRGDLEDTLALLEPMHASGQADARTLTLLGNAYRQLGRLDESAAVLSEAIDNLPNHHYPLYGFGRTLIVQGNYADGAAYVERALETGAPPVVRFDIAEAYYRQGNIDDLVAILSDVDVDDEEPRELFVSFWRWRYADGSPPRQELIEAGLPFWEGQAERFAVTPYGASVRNDVSVLK
;
A
#
# COMPACT_ATOMS: atom_id res chain seq x y z
N MET A 1 12.84 7.12 -42.87
CA MET A 1 12.67 8.57 -43.15
C MET A 1 12.90 8.96 -44.63
N ILE A 2 12.78 8.04 -45.60
CA ILE A 2 13.10 8.32 -47.03
C ILE A 2 11.85 8.68 -47.88
N ALA A 3 10.63 8.54 -47.35
CA ALA A 3 9.39 8.66 -48.15
C ALA A 3 8.88 10.09 -48.37
N VAL A 4 9.20 11.05 -47.49
CA VAL A 4 8.71 12.44 -47.56
C VAL A 4 9.28 13.24 -48.74
N PRO A 5 10.56 13.11 -49.15
CA PRO A 5 11.10 13.82 -50.31
C PRO A 5 10.47 13.39 -51.65
N LEU A 6 10.03 12.13 -51.76
CA LEU A 6 9.46 11.56 -52.99
C LEU A 6 8.11 12.17 -53.35
N PHE A 7 7.31 12.60 -52.38
CA PHE A 7 6.01 13.21 -52.63
C PHE A 7 6.10 14.55 -53.38
N PHE A 8 7.11 15.37 -53.04
CA PHE A 8 7.32 16.68 -53.66
C PHE A 8 7.95 16.61 -55.05
N ILE A 9 8.67 15.52 -55.35
CA ILE A 9 9.38 15.30 -56.62
C ILE A 9 8.55 14.45 -57.59
N ALA A 10 7.58 13.67 -57.11
CA ALA A 10 6.76 12.78 -57.93
C ALA A 10 5.68 13.52 -58.76
N PRO A 11 5.39 13.01 -59.98
CA PRO A 11 4.34 13.55 -60.83
C PRO A 11 2.93 13.41 -60.19
N GLN A 12 2.02 14.32 -60.54
CA GLN A 12 0.73 14.53 -59.86
C GLN A 12 -0.14 13.26 -59.77
N ASP A 13 -0.06 12.39 -60.77
CA ASP A 13 -0.76 11.12 -60.88
C ASP A 13 -0.29 10.07 -59.86
N GLN A 14 0.95 10.13 -59.39
CA GLN A 14 1.51 9.17 -58.44
C GLN A 14 1.41 9.60 -56.97
N ARG A 15 1.09 10.87 -56.71
CA ARG A 15 1.01 11.44 -55.36
C ARG A 15 -0.03 10.76 -54.48
N GLN A 16 -1.20 10.41 -55.02
CA GLN A 16 -2.25 9.70 -54.26
C GLN A 16 -1.82 8.29 -53.86
N THR A 17 -1.19 7.54 -54.77
CA THR A 17 -0.69 6.19 -54.49
C THR A 17 0.42 6.19 -53.43
N ILE A 18 1.32 7.18 -53.49
CA ILE A 18 2.37 7.39 -52.48
C ILE A 18 1.74 7.69 -51.10
N LEU A 19 0.72 8.57 -51.04
CA LEU A 19 0.02 8.89 -49.79
C LEU A 19 -0.68 7.68 -49.18
N ILE A 20 -1.37 6.88 -50.00
CA ILE A 20 -2.02 5.64 -49.56
C ILE A 20 -0.98 4.64 -49.03
N GLY A 21 0.16 4.49 -49.73
CA GLY A 21 1.24 3.61 -49.30
C GLY A 21 1.88 4.04 -47.97
N ILE A 22 2.11 5.33 -47.77
CA ILE A 22 2.62 5.88 -46.50
C ILE A 22 1.59 5.65 -45.38
N GLY A 23 0.32 5.92 -45.64
CA GLY A 23 -0.77 5.70 -44.68
C GLY A 23 -0.88 4.23 -44.27
N ALA A 24 -0.85 3.31 -45.23
CA ALA A 24 -0.87 1.87 -44.98
C ALA A 24 0.35 1.42 -44.16
N LEU A 25 1.55 1.92 -44.48
CA LEU A 25 2.76 1.60 -43.72
C LEU A 25 2.67 2.09 -42.27
N ILE A 26 2.16 3.30 -42.03
CA ILE A 26 1.95 3.83 -40.67
C ILE A 26 0.99 2.93 -39.90
N ILE A 27 -0.15 2.56 -40.50
CA ILE A 27 -1.15 1.69 -39.85
C ILE A 27 -0.54 0.32 -39.51
N VAL A 28 0.17 -0.32 -40.44
CA VAL A 28 0.83 -1.62 -40.20
C VAL A 28 1.87 -1.50 -39.09
N THR A 29 2.67 -0.43 -39.09
CA THR A 29 3.69 -0.21 -38.05
C THR A 29 3.04 0.01 -36.68
N GLN A 30 1.96 0.79 -36.61
CA GLN A 30 1.19 1.00 -35.39
C GLN A 30 0.58 -0.32 -34.87
N ILE A 31 0.00 -1.15 -35.74
CA ILE A 31 -0.55 -2.46 -35.37
C ILE A 31 0.56 -3.37 -34.84
N LEU A 32 1.74 -3.40 -35.48
CA LEU A 32 2.88 -4.20 -35.03
C LEU A 32 3.39 -3.75 -33.66
N ILE A 33 3.50 -2.44 -33.43
CA ILE A 33 3.89 -1.88 -32.12
C ILE A 33 2.84 -2.23 -31.07
N MET A 34 1.55 -2.02 -31.35
CA MET A 34 0.47 -2.37 -30.43
C MET A 34 0.46 -3.86 -30.11
N TRP A 35 0.70 -4.73 -31.10
CA TRP A 35 0.72 -6.18 -30.91
C TRP A 35 1.97 -6.66 -30.17
N GLY A 36 3.14 -6.04 -30.39
CA GLY A 36 4.36 -6.31 -29.64
C GLY A 36 4.27 -5.83 -28.18
N ASN A 37 3.54 -4.74 -27.94
CA ASN A 37 3.37 -4.14 -26.61
C ASN A 37 2.18 -4.70 -25.82
N ARG A 38 1.33 -5.55 -26.42
CA ARG A 38 0.08 -6.05 -25.81
C ARG A 38 0.26 -6.86 -24.52
N GLY A 39 1.46 -7.38 -24.28
CA GLY A 39 1.82 -8.14 -23.08
C GLY A 39 2.73 -7.39 -22.10
N MET A 40 3.16 -6.16 -22.43
CA MET A 40 4.03 -5.38 -21.55
C MET A 40 3.20 -4.67 -20.48
N VAL A 41 2.75 -5.42 -19.49
CA VAL A 41 2.27 -4.84 -18.23
C VAL A 41 3.50 -4.57 -17.38
N ALA A 42 3.64 -3.32 -16.89
CA ALA A 42 4.75 -2.97 -16.01
C ALA A 42 4.81 -3.97 -14.82
N PRO A 43 5.99 -4.49 -14.44
CA PRO A 43 6.11 -5.45 -13.35
C PRO A 43 5.46 -4.95 -12.05
N LEU A 44 5.57 -3.65 -11.76
CA LEU A 44 4.88 -3.00 -10.64
C LEU A 44 3.35 -3.18 -10.70
N THR A 45 2.73 -3.07 -11.88
CA THR A 45 1.28 -3.25 -12.03
C THR A 45 0.87 -4.71 -11.81
N LEU A 46 1.69 -5.67 -12.23
CA LEU A 46 1.45 -7.10 -11.93
C LEU A 46 1.60 -7.37 -10.44
N ALA A 47 2.64 -6.82 -9.81
CA ALA A 47 2.89 -6.93 -8.38
C ALA A 47 1.76 -6.30 -7.55
N GLN A 48 1.24 -5.14 -7.96
CA GLN A 48 0.08 -4.51 -7.31
C GLN A 48 -1.15 -5.42 -7.34
N ARG A 49 -1.41 -6.09 -8.47
CA ARG A 49 -2.54 -7.04 -8.59
C ARG A 49 -2.33 -8.27 -7.72
N ALA A 50 -1.13 -8.86 -7.73
CA ALA A 50 -0.78 -9.98 -6.89
C ALA A 50 -0.96 -9.62 -5.40
N PHE A 51 -0.46 -8.45 -4.99
CA PHE A 51 -0.58 -7.94 -3.63
C PHE A 51 -2.04 -7.77 -3.19
N LEU A 52 -2.90 -7.21 -4.05
CA LEU A 52 -4.33 -7.06 -3.76
C LEU A 52 -5.07 -8.40 -3.62
N ARG A 53 -4.60 -9.46 -4.28
CA ARG A 53 -5.14 -10.82 -4.12
C ARG A 53 -4.58 -11.54 -2.89
N GLY A 54 -3.58 -10.98 -2.22
CA GLY A 54 -2.86 -11.63 -1.14
C GLY A 54 -1.77 -12.60 -1.60
N ASP A 55 -1.42 -12.62 -2.89
CA ASP A 55 -0.32 -13.41 -3.44
C ASP A 55 1.01 -12.70 -3.15
N LEU A 56 1.42 -12.73 -1.88
CA LEU A 56 2.55 -11.94 -1.39
C LEU A 56 3.89 -12.46 -1.93
N GLU A 57 4.04 -13.78 -2.04
CA GLU A 57 5.22 -14.43 -2.61
C GLU A 57 5.40 -14.05 -4.10
N ASP A 58 4.32 -14.04 -4.88
CA ASP A 58 4.34 -13.58 -6.27
C ASP A 58 4.69 -12.09 -6.37
N THR A 59 4.20 -11.29 -5.41
CA THR A 59 4.56 -9.87 -5.31
C THR A 59 6.07 -9.73 -5.09
N LEU A 60 6.65 -10.49 -4.16
CA LEU A 60 8.10 -10.48 -3.92
C LEU A 60 8.89 -10.94 -5.15
N ALA A 61 8.47 -12.04 -5.79
CA ALA A 61 9.14 -12.57 -6.97
C ALA A 61 9.22 -11.56 -8.13
N LEU A 62 8.25 -10.65 -8.22
CA LEU A 62 8.24 -9.58 -9.22
C LEU A 62 9.09 -8.37 -8.81
N LEU A 63 9.13 -8.01 -7.52
CA LEU A 63 9.73 -6.76 -7.05
C LEU A 63 11.18 -6.91 -6.54
N GLU A 64 11.55 -8.04 -5.96
CA GLU A 64 12.92 -8.29 -5.48
C GLU A 64 13.97 -8.16 -6.60
N PRO A 65 13.76 -8.67 -7.83
CA PRO A 65 14.70 -8.46 -8.92
C PRO A 65 14.81 -6.99 -9.35
N MET A 66 13.72 -6.23 -9.26
CA MET A 66 13.74 -4.79 -9.57
C MET A 66 14.57 -4.01 -8.54
N HIS A 67 14.41 -4.35 -7.26
CA HIS A 67 15.21 -3.78 -6.19
C HIS A 67 16.70 -4.15 -6.35
N ALA A 68 17.00 -5.43 -6.54
CA ALA A 68 18.37 -5.91 -6.70
C ALA A 68 19.11 -5.34 -7.94
N SER A 69 18.37 -4.96 -8.99
CA SER A 69 18.92 -4.35 -10.20
C SER A 69 18.99 -2.81 -10.14
N GLY A 70 18.60 -2.19 -9.02
CA GLY A 70 18.58 -0.73 -8.85
C GLY A 70 17.51 -0.02 -9.68
N GLN A 71 16.51 -0.76 -10.17
CA GLN A 71 15.41 -0.23 -10.97
C GLN A 71 14.15 0.06 -10.14
N ALA A 72 14.21 -0.15 -8.83
CA ALA A 72 13.11 0.13 -7.92
C ALA A 72 13.02 1.62 -7.59
N ASP A 73 11.92 2.24 -8.01
CA ASP A 73 11.53 3.57 -7.55
C ASP A 73 10.86 3.50 -6.16
N ALA A 74 10.61 4.66 -5.55
CA ALA A 74 9.99 4.73 -4.21
C ALA A 74 8.63 4.01 -4.14
N ARG A 75 7.86 3.94 -5.24
CA ARG A 75 6.59 3.21 -5.28
C ARG A 75 6.80 1.70 -5.24
N THR A 76 7.79 1.20 -6.00
CA THR A 76 8.21 -0.19 -5.99
C THR A 76 8.73 -0.60 -4.62
N LEU A 77 9.63 0.19 -4.04
CA LEU A 77 10.16 -0.05 -2.69
C LEU A 77 9.03 -0.04 -1.64
N THR A 78 8.10 0.91 -1.72
CA THR A 78 6.95 0.95 -0.80
C THR A 78 6.12 -0.33 -0.87
N LEU A 79 5.81 -0.81 -2.08
CA LEU A 79 5.02 -2.04 -2.24
C LEU A 79 5.77 -3.28 -1.77
N LEU A 80 7.08 -3.36 -2.07
CA LEU A 80 7.96 -4.43 -1.60
C LEU A 80 8.01 -4.49 -0.08
N GLY A 81 8.23 -3.34 0.58
CA GLY A 81 8.23 -3.26 2.03
C GLY A 81 6.88 -3.60 2.66
N ASN A 82 5.77 -3.20 2.04
CA ASN A 82 4.43 -3.61 2.46
C ASN A 82 4.22 -5.13 2.34
N ALA A 83 4.72 -5.76 1.28
CA ALA A 83 4.66 -7.21 1.09
C ALA A 83 5.47 -7.94 2.16
N TYR A 84 6.70 -7.48 2.44
CA TYR A 84 7.51 -8.01 3.53
C TYR A 84 6.79 -7.91 4.88
N ARG A 85 6.20 -6.76 5.20
CA ARG A 85 5.40 -6.61 6.44
C ARG A 85 4.27 -7.62 6.48
N GLN A 86 3.51 -7.79 5.39
CA GLN A 86 2.40 -8.74 5.35
C GLN A 86 2.83 -10.20 5.55
N LEU A 87 4.07 -10.55 5.21
CA LEU A 87 4.69 -11.86 5.43
C LEU A 87 5.36 -12.01 6.81
N GLY A 88 5.31 -10.99 7.67
CA GLY A 88 6.02 -10.99 8.96
C GLY A 88 7.52 -10.78 8.85
N ARG A 89 8.03 -10.48 7.65
CA ARG A 89 9.42 -10.12 7.34
C ARG A 89 9.70 -8.66 7.70
N LEU A 90 9.59 -8.33 8.98
CA LEU A 90 9.50 -6.94 9.45
C LEU A 90 10.80 -6.15 9.28
N ASP A 91 11.96 -6.79 9.49
CA ASP A 91 13.24 -6.11 9.36
C ASP A 91 13.55 -5.75 7.90
N GLU A 92 13.23 -6.65 6.98
CA GLU A 92 13.34 -6.40 5.53
C GLU A 92 12.35 -5.32 5.09
N SER A 93 11.15 -5.33 5.64
CA SER A 93 10.16 -4.27 5.44
C SER A 93 10.71 -2.90 5.85
N ALA A 94 11.26 -2.80 7.07
CA ALA A 94 11.80 -1.55 7.59
C ALA A 94 12.97 -1.04 6.74
N ALA A 95 13.91 -1.93 6.37
CA ALA A 95 15.06 -1.55 5.54
C ALA A 95 14.63 -0.98 4.18
N VAL A 96 13.73 -1.66 3.46
CA VAL A 96 13.28 -1.23 2.13
C VAL A 96 12.42 0.04 2.19
N LEU A 97 11.57 0.18 3.21
CA LEU A 97 10.76 1.39 3.39
C LEU A 97 11.62 2.59 3.80
N SER A 98 12.69 2.39 4.57
CA SER A 98 13.67 3.45 4.85
C SER A 98 14.31 3.96 3.56
N GLU A 99 14.73 3.05 2.67
CA GLU A 99 15.26 3.44 1.34
C GLU A 99 14.21 4.20 0.51
N ALA A 100 12.94 3.80 0.57
CA ALA A 100 11.86 4.51 -0.10
C ALA A 100 11.66 5.94 0.43
N ILE A 101 11.81 6.14 1.75
CA ILE A 101 11.77 7.44 2.40
C ILE A 101 12.97 8.28 1.99
N ASP A 102 14.18 7.72 1.94
CA ASP A 102 15.38 8.45 1.50
C ASP A 102 15.25 8.95 0.06
N ASN A 103 14.60 8.15 -0.81
CA ASN A 103 14.30 8.54 -2.18
C ASN A 103 13.22 9.62 -2.30
N LEU A 104 12.18 9.59 -1.45
CA LEU A 104 11.09 10.59 -1.41
C LEU A 104 10.69 10.94 0.04
N PRO A 105 11.42 11.86 0.70
CA PRO A 105 11.27 12.10 2.15
C PRO A 105 9.91 12.64 2.61
N ASN A 106 9.16 13.28 1.70
CA ASN A 106 7.87 13.93 1.97
C ASN A 106 6.71 13.24 1.26
N HIS A 107 6.87 11.96 0.89
CA HIS A 107 5.81 11.19 0.26
C HIS A 107 5.13 10.30 1.30
N HIS A 108 3.82 10.45 1.45
CA HIS A 108 3.08 9.83 2.56
C HIS A 108 3.05 8.29 2.50
N TYR A 109 3.10 7.68 1.32
CA TYR A 109 3.02 6.21 1.17
C TYR A 109 4.14 5.42 1.88
N PRO A 110 5.44 5.71 1.65
CA PRO A 110 6.52 5.02 2.38
C PRO A 110 6.58 5.40 3.86
N LEU A 111 6.26 6.65 4.23
CA LEU A 111 6.15 7.06 5.64
C LEU A 111 5.10 6.23 6.39
N TYR A 112 3.91 6.09 5.82
CA TYR A 112 2.84 5.28 6.38
C TYR A 112 3.22 3.79 6.46
N GLY A 113 3.80 3.24 5.38
CA GLY A 113 4.27 1.86 5.36
C GLY A 113 5.29 1.59 6.47
N PHE A 114 6.26 2.49 6.64
CA PHE A 114 7.30 2.38 7.68
C PHE A 114 6.72 2.48 9.08
N GLY A 115 5.82 3.46 9.32
CA GLY A 115 5.12 3.59 10.59
C GLY A 115 4.33 2.34 10.97
N ARG A 116 3.57 1.74 10.04
CA ARG A 116 2.88 0.46 10.26
C ARG A 116 3.85 -0.69 10.54
N THR A 117 5.01 -0.74 9.88
CA THR A 117 6.03 -1.76 10.18
C THR A 117 6.56 -1.62 11.59
N LEU A 118 6.88 -0.41 12.03
CA LEU A 118 7.34 -0.12 13.39
C LEU A 118 6.29 -0.49 14.44
N ILE A 119 5.01 -0.15 14.22
CA ILE A 119 3.92 -0.55 15.12
C ILE A 119 3.88 -2.07 15.29
N VAL A 120 3.98 -2.82 14.19
CA VAL A 120 3.96 -4.30 14.24
C VAL A 120 5.22 -4.85 14.91
N GLN A 121 6.37 -4.21 14.76
CA GLN A 121 7.60 -4.56 15.50
C GLN A 121 7.50 -4.29 17.01
N GLY A 122 6.51 -3.49 17.45
CA GLY A 122 6.35 -3.06 18.84
C GLY A 122 6.97 -1.69 19.14
N ASN A 123 7.53 -1.02 18.14
CA ASN A 123 8.10 0.32 18.24
C ASN A 123 6.99 1.37 18.11
N TYR A 124 6.06 1.40 19.07
CA TYR A 124 4.81 2.16 18.96
C TYR A 124 5.03 3.68 18.86
N ALA A 125 5.95 4.24 19.65
CA ALA A 125 6.22 5.68 19.66
C ALA A 125 6.73 6.18 18.30
N ASP A 126 7.77 5.52 17.76
CA ASP A 126 8.31 5.87 16.45
C ASP A 126 7.28 5.58 15.35
N GLY A 127 6.55 4.47 15.47
CA GLY A 127 5.47 4.12 14.56
C GLY A 127 4.42 5.22 14.44
N ALA A 128 3.91 5.72 15.57
CA ALA A 128 2.97 6.84 15.62
C ALA A 128 3.56 8.09 14.94
N ALA A 129 4.80 8.47 15.28
CA ALA A 129 5.44 9.65 14.70
C ALA A 129 5.60 9.58 13.17
N TYR A 130 5.89 8.40 12.61
CA TYR A 130 5.96 8.23 11.16
C TYR A 130 4.58 8.26 10.49
N VAL A 131 3.55 7.73 11.14
CA VAL A 131 2.16 7.81 10.63
C VAL A 131 1.64 9.26 10.71
N GLU A 132 1.97 10.00 11.76
CA GLU A 132 1.67 11.44 11.89
C GLU A 132 2.31 12.24 10.76
N ARG A 133 3.60 12.02 10.49
CA ARG A 133 4.27 12.63 9.33
C ARG A 133 3.62 12.23 8.00
N ALA A 134 3.13 11.00 7.87
CA ALA A 134 2.38 10.59 6.68
C ALA A 134 1.07 11.40 6.55
N LEU A 135 0.35 11.61 7.65
CA LEU A 135 -0.86 12.43 7.70
C LEU A 135 -0.56 13.90 7.34
N GLU A 136 0.51 14.49 7.88
CA GLU A 136 0.97 15.85 7.56
C GLU A 136 1.35 16.02 6.07
N THR A 137 1.82 14.94 5.43
CA THR A 137 2.23 14.93 4.02
C THR A 137 1.12 14.46 3.06
N GLY A 138 -0.12 14.37 3.54
CA GLY A 138 -1.31 14.14 2.71
C GLY A 138 -1.84 12.71 2.70
N ALA A 139 -1.46 11.85 3.66
CA ALA A 139 -2.16 10.60 3.87
C ALA A 139 -3.65 10.86 4.22
N PRO A 140 -4.56 9.94 3.85
CA PRO A 140 -5.96 10.08 4.19
C PRO A 140 -6.19 10.04 5.72
N PRO A 141 -7.20 10.74 6.27
CA PRO A 141 -7.47 10.78 7.71
C PRO A 141 -7.66 9.41 8.39
N VAL A 142 -8.03 8.40 7.61
CA VAL A 142 -8.21 7.01 8.08
C VAL A 142 -6.96 6.44 8.77
N VAL A 143 -5.75 6.94 8.47
CA VAL A 143 -4.52 6.51 9.14
C VAL A 143 -4.45 6.91 10.61
N ARG A 144 -5.35 7.78 11.09
CA ARG A 144 -5.48 8.11 12.53
C ARG A 144 -5.82 6.89 13.37
N PHE A 145 -6.46 5.88 12.80
CA PHE A 145 -6.67 4.61 13.47
C PHE A 145 -5.35 4.00 13.93
N ASP A 146 -4.30 4.03 13.08
CA ASP A 146 -3.00 3.44 13.39
C ASP A 146 -2.23 4.24 14.45
N ILE A 147 -2.44 5.56 14.48
CA ILE A 147 -1.91 6.44 15.54
C ILE A 147 -2.61 6.10 16.87
N ALA A 148 -3.93 5.98 16.87
CA ALA A 148 -4.71 5.58 18.04
C ALA A 148 -4.29 4.19 18.54
N GLU A 149 -4.10 3.23 17.64
CA GLU A 149 -3.59 1.90 17.96
C GLU A 149 -2.21 2.00 18.63
N ALA A 150 -1.29 2.79 18.07
CA ALA A 150 0.03 2.97 18.65
C ALA A 150 -0.03 3.57 20.07
N TYR A 151 -0.85 4.60 20.30
CA TYR A 151 -1.05 5.19 21.63
C TYR A 151 -1.64 4.20 22.63
N TYR A 152 -2.65 3.43 22.22
CA TYR A 152 -3.22 2.35 23.04
C TYR A 152 -2.16 1.33 23.46
N ARG A 153 -1.33 0.87 22.50
CA ARG A 153 -0.29 -0.13 22.73
C ARG A 153 0.85 0.38 23.60
N GLN A 154 1.15 1.68 23.52
CA GLN A 154 2.10 2.35 24.40
C GLN A 154 1.56 2.53 25.83
N GLY A 155 0.24 2.42 26.02
CA GLY A 155 -0.43 2.78 27.27
C GLY A 155 -0.60 4.29 27.46
N ASN A 156 -0.44 5.07 26.39
CA ASN A 156 -0.65 6.51 26.39
C ASN A 156 -2.14 6.81 26.20
N ILE A 157 -2.89 6.62 27.29
CA ILE A 157 -4.35 6.69 27.26
C ILE A 157 -4.86 8.12 27.03
N ASP A 158 -4.14 9.13 27.50
CA ASP A 158 -4.54 10.54 27.33
C ASP A 158 -4.56 10.92 25.84
N ASP A 159 -3.50 10.60 25.09
CA ASP A 159 -3.42 10.87 23.65
C ASP A 159 -4.37 9.96 22.84
N LEU A 160 -4.57 8.71 23.28
CA LEU A 160 -5.60 7.83 22.71
C LEU A 160 -6.99 8.48 22.80
N VAL A 161 -7.41 8.92 24.00
CA VAL A 161 -8.73 9.52 24.19
C VAL A 161 -8.89 10.79 23.38
N ALA A 162 -7.83 11.60 23.27
CA ALA A 162 -7.84 12.82 22.47
C ALA A 162 -8.04 12.55 20.96
N ILE A 163 -7.39 11.52 20.41
CA ILE A 163 -7.50 11.22 18.98
C ILE A 163 -8.77 10.44 18.61
N LEU A 164 -9.38 9.70 19.55
CA LEU A 164 -10.54 8.84 19.30
C LEU A 164 -11.77 9.58 18.74
N SER A 165 -11.91 10.89 18.93
CA SER A 165 -12.98 11.69 18.32
C SER A 165 -12.79 11.91 16.82
N ASP A 166 -11.53 11.87 16.37
CA ASP A 166 -11.11 12.24 15.02
C ASP A 166 -10.79 11.01 14.15
N VAL A 167 -10.85 9.82 14.74
CA VAL A 167 -10.73 8.54 14.03
C VAL A 167 -12.01 8.27 13.26
N ASP A 168 -11.87 8.29 11.94
CA ASP A 168 -12.91 7.89 11.01
C ASP A 168 -13.04 6.36 11.00
N VAL A 169 -14.25 5.87 11.25
CA VAL A 169 -14.60 4.45 11.26
C VAL A 169 -15.66 4.11 10.22
N ASP A 170 -16.01 5.05 9.35
CA ASP A 170 -17.04 4.85 8.35
C ASP A 170 -16.65 3.67 7.43
N ASP A 171 -17.56 2.71 7.31
CA ASP A 171 -17.52 1.56 6.38
C ASP A 171 -16.43 0.48 6.59
N GLU A 172 -15.79 0.39 7.76
CA GLU A 172 -14.91 -0.75 8.09
C GLU A 172 -15.16 -1.35 9.50
N GLU A 173 -15.94 -2.43 9.55
CA GLU A 173 -16.32 -3.13 10.78
C GLU A 173 -15.14 -3.52 11.68
N PRO A 174 -13.98 -3.98 11.15
CA PRO A 174 -12.83 -4.27 12.00
C PRO A 174 -12.30 -3.04 12.75
N ARG A 175 -12.22 -1.87 12.11
CA ARG A 175 -11.74 -0.65 12.77
C ARG A 175 -12.78 -0.13 13.75
N GLU A 176 -14.06 -0.14 13.37
CA GLU A 176 -15.16 0.26 14.26
C GLU A 176 -15.17 -0.59 15.54
N LEU A 177 -14.92 -1.91 15.43
CA LEU A 177 -14.84 -2.80 16.59
C LEU A 177 -13.77 -2.36 17.59
N PHE A 178 -12.54 -2.11 17.12
CA PHE A 178 -11.44 -1.73 18.01
C PHE A 178 -11.59 -0.31 18.57
N VAL A 179 -12.10 0.63 17.77
CA VAL A 179 -12.42 1.99 18.25
C VAL A 179 -13.52 1.93 19.31
N SER A 180 -14.56 1.12 19.12
CA SER A 180 -15.62 0.91 20.10
C SER A 180 -15.09 0.24 21.37
N PHE A 181 -14.19 -0.73 21.23
CA PHE A 181 -13.51 -1.39 22.35
C PHE A 181 -12.68 -0.39 23.17
N TRP A 182 -11.87 0.46 22.52
CA TRP A 182 -11.08 1.49 23.20
C TRP A 182 -11.96 2.52 23.89
N ARG A 183 -13.04 2.97 23.23
CA ARG A 183 -14.03 3.88 23.83
C ARG A 183 -14.69 3.27 25.05
N TRP A 184 -15.08 1.99 25.00
CA TRP A 184 -15.64 1.30 26.16
C TRP A 184 -14.67 1.21 27.32
N ARG A 185 -13.38 0.98 27.03
CA ARG A 185 -12.41 0.67 28.07
C ARG A 185 -11.76 1.88 28.73
N TYR A 186 -11.62 2.98 27.98
CA TYR A 186 -10.85 4.16 28.38
C TYR A 186 -11.57 5.49 28.18
N ALA A 187 -12.76 5.49 27.58
CA ALA A 187 -13.61 6.67 27.47
C ALA A 187 -15.02 6.36 28.00
N ASP A 188 -15.96 7.28 27.82
CA ASP A 188 -17.37 7.10 28.24
C ASP A 188 -18.19 6.26 27.23
N GLY A 189 -17.57 5.22 26.64
CA GLY A 189 -18.19 4.36 25.63
C GLY A 189 -18.97 3.18 26.22
N SER A 190 -19.95 2.69 25.45
CA SER A 190 -20.63 1.42 25.73
C SER A 190 -19.85 0.24 25.14
N PRO A 191 -19.99 -0.98 25.69
CA PRO A 191 -19.41 -2.19 25.10
C PRO A 191 -19.80 -2.35 23.61
N PRO A 192 -18.91 -2.88 22.76
CA PRO A 192 -19.24 -3.18 21.36
C PRO A 192 -20.46 -4.09 21.24
N ARG A 193 -21.33 -3.81 20.27
CA ARG A 193 -22.50 -4.67 19.99
C ARG A 193 -22.03 -6.03 19.50
N GLN A 194 -22.79 -7.08 19.84
CA GLN A 194 -22.50 -8.45 19.41
C GLN A 194 -22.32 -8.58 17.89
N GLU A 195 -23.19 -7.94 17.10
CA GLU A 195 -23.11 -7.91 15.63
C GLU A 195 -21.78 -7.35 15.13
N LEU A 196 -21.26 -6.32 15.79
CA LEU A 196 -19.99 -5.68 15.43
C LEU A 196 -18.80 -6.56 15.81
N ILE A 197 -18.87 -7.26 16.93
CA ILE A 197 -17.88 -8.26 17.33
C ILE A 197 -17.84 -9.38 16.27
N GLU A 198 -18.97 -9.94 15.90
CA GLU A 198 -19.07 -11.04 14.92
C GLU A 198 -18.52 -10.62 13.54
N ALA A 199 -18.75 -9.38 13.12
CA ALA A 199 -18.24 -8.86 11.84
C ALA A 199 -16.74 -8.54 11.87
N GLY A 200 -16.25 -7.88 12.93
CA GLY A 200 -14.88 -7.35 12.98
C GLY A 200 -13.84 -8.31 13.57
N LEU A 201 -14.22 -9.21 14.47
CA LEU A 201 -13.29 -10.04 15.23
C LEU A 201 -12.43 -11.00 14.36
N PRO A 202 -12.95 -11.63 13.28
CA PRO A 202 -12.16 -12.53 12.44
C PRO A 202 -10.94 -11.86 11.80
N PHE A 203 -11.05 -10.57 11.45
CA PHE A 203 -9.92 -9.81 10.92
C PHE A 203 -8.80 -9.71 11.95
N TRP A 204 -9.14 -9.37 13.21
CA TRP A 204 -8.17 -9.21 14.28
C TRP A 204 -7.57 -10.53 14.76
N GLU A 205 -8.33 -11.62 14.72
CA GLU A 205 -7.80 -12.97 14.89
C GLU A 205 -6.71 -13.28 13.85
N GLY A 206 -6.98 -12.98 12.58
CA GLY A 206 -6.00 -13.14 11.50
C GLY A 206 -4.76 -12.26 11.69
N GLN A 207 -4.90 -11.04 12.21
CA GLN A 207 -3.75 -10.18 12.54
C GLN A 207 -2.93 -10.76 13.70
N ALA A 208 -3.58 -11.24 14.75
CA ALA A 208 -2.94 -11.84 15.92
C ALA A 208 -2.19 -13.14 15.56
N GLU A 209 -2.72 -13.92 14.62
CA GLU A 209 -2.07 -15.12 14.10
C GLU A 209 -0.87 -14.76 13.21
N ARG A 210 -1.07 -13.89 12.22
CA ARG A 210 -0.04 -13.45 11.28
C ARG A 210 1.19 -12.89 12.00
N PHE A 211 0.96 -12.10 13.05
CA PHE A 211 2.01 -11.44 13.81
C PHE A 211 2.26 -12.09 15.18
N ALA A 212 1.92 -13.37 15.33
CA ALA A 212 1.99 -14.10 16.60
C ALA A 212 3.35 -14.05 17.31
N VAL A 213 4.44 -13.86 16.56
CA VAL A 213 5.82 -13.80 17.06
C VAL A 213 6.26 -12.39 17.49
N THR A 214 5.39 -11.40 17.35
CA THR A 214 5.68 -9.98 17.64
C THR A 214 4.99 -9.53 18.93
N PRO A 215 5.49 -8.48 19.61
CA PRO A 215 4.78 -7.84 20.72
C PRO A 215 3.38 -7.35 20.33
N TYR A 216 3.24 -6.85 19.09
CA TYR A 216 1.97 -6.43 18.52
C TYR A 216 0.96 -7.59 18.47
N GLY A 217 1.30 -8.71 17.85
CA GLY A 217 0.39 -9.84 17.71
C GLY A 217 -0.01 -10.48 19.05
N ALA A 218 0.91 -10.50 20.03
CA ALA A 218 0.60 -10.92 21.39
C ALA A 218 -0.44 -9.98 22.05
N SER A 219 -0.30 -8.67 21.86
CA SER A 219 -1.21 -7.66 22.39
C SER A 219 -2.59 -7.72 21.72
N VAL A 220 -2.64 -7.87 20.39
CA VAL A 220 -3.89 -8.05 19.64
C VAL A 220 -4.60 -9.33 20.09
N ARG A 221 -3.86 -10.44 20.29
CA ARG A 221 -4.44 -11.70 20.80
C ARG A 221 -5.12 -11.51 22.16
N ASN A 222 -4.51 -10.73 23.04
CA ASN A 222 -5.08 -10.42 24.34
C ASN A 222 -6.40 -9.64 24.20
N ASP A 223 -6.45 -8.60 23.37
CA ASP A 223 -7.70 -7.85 23.13
C ASP A 223 -8.79 -8.73 22.52
N VAL A 224 -8.43 -9.54 21.53
CA VAL A 224 -9.34 -10.52 20.91
C VAL A 224 -9.93 -11.47 21.96
N SER A 225 -9.13 -11.90 22.95
CA SER A 225 -9.62 -12.78 24.01
C SER A 225 -10.59 -12.08 24.97
N VAL A 226 -10.49 -10.76 25.13
CA VAL A 226 -11.40 -9.94 25.96
C VAL A 226 -12.74 -9.72 25.25
N LEU A 227 -12.75 -9.75 23.91
CA LEU A 227 -13.94 -9.56 23.07
C LEU A 227 -14.74 -10.85 22.84
N LYS A 228 -14.24 -12.01 23.28
CA LYS A 228 -14.93 -13.32 23.21
C LYS A 228 -15.75 -13.59 24.46
#